data_AF-A0A2U4F7T1-F1
#
_entry.id   AF-A0A2U4F7T1-F1
#
_cell.length_a   1.000
_cell.length_b   1.000
_cell.length_c   1.000
_cell.angle_alpha   90.00
_cell.angle_beta   90.00
_cell.angle_gamma   90.00
#
_symmetry.space_group_name_H-M   'P 1'
#
loop_
_entity.id
_entity.type
_entity.pdbx_description
1 polymer ?
#
loop_
_entity_poly.entity_id
_entity_poly.type
_entity_poly.pdbx_seq_one_letter_code
_entity_poly.pdbx_strand_id
1 'polypeptide(L)'
;MVNDNKLNSLTENLDHENLLCNAIEINELLKDDMELDDILTENLFVLSFELLDMIKSNPSKYQISNIEDDEKVKALSSIIRKMELYFIEF
;
A
#
# COMPACT_ATOMS: atom_id res chain seq x y z
N MET A 1 17.82 -0.31 7.68
CA MET A 1 18.75 -0.59 6.56
C MET A 1 18.31 -1.74 5.66
N VAL A 2 18.18 -3.00 6.12
CA VAL A 2 17.76 -4.10 5.22
C VAL A 2 16.30 -3.95 4.75
N ASN A 3 15.42 -3.49 5.63
CA ASN A 3 14.00 -3.28 5.32
C ASN A 3 13.81 -2.11 4.35
N ASP A 4 14.52 -1.00 4.55
CA ASP A 4 14.41 0.22 3.73
C ASP A 4 14.86 -0.05 2.29
N ASN A 5 15.97 -0.78 2.10
CA ASN A 5 16.42 -1.17 0.76
C ASN A 5 15.41 -2.07 0.03
N LYS A 6 14.73 -2.95 0.78
CA LYS A 6 13.74 -3.84 0.20
C LYS A 6 12.44 -3.12 -0.13
N LEU A 7 11.98 -2.24 0.76
CA LEU A 7 10.84 -1.38 0.52
C LEU A 7 11.08 -0.51 -0.71
N ASN A 8 12.23 0.16 -0.78
CA ASN A 8 12.62 0.97 -1.93
C ASN A 8 12.63 0.17 -3.23
N SER A 9 13.11 -1.09 -3.21
CA SER A 9 13.08 -1.95 -4.39
C SER A 9 11.67 -2.35 -4.81
N LEU A 10 10.74 -2.51 -3.87
CA LEU A 10 9.34 -2.85 -4.14
C LEU A 10 8.53 -1.64 -4.60
N THR A 11 8.98 -0.43 -4.26
CA THR A 11 8.32 0.83 -4.58
C THR A 11 9.02 1.60 -5.71
N GLU A 12 10.12 1.07 -6.24
CA GLU A 12 10.79 1.59 -7.43
C GLU A 12 9.88 1.41 -8.65
N ASN A 13 9.34 2.51 -9.17
CA ASN A 13 8.29 2.53 -10.21
C ASN A 13 6.96 1.91 -9.74
N LEU A 14 6.53 2.25 -8.52
CA LEU A 14 5.25 1.82 -7.98
C LEU A 14 4.08 2.23 -8.91
N ASP A 15 3.27 1.24 -9.28
CA ASP A 15 1.99 1.41 -9.98
C ASP A 15 0.93 0.50 -9.34
N HIS A 16 -0.30 0.52 -9.84
CA HIS A 16 -1.39 -0.31 -9.28
C HIS A 16 -1.13 -1.82 -9.34
N GLU A 17 -0.43 -2.31 -10.37
CA GLU A 17 -0.20 -3.75 -10.54
C GLU A 17 0.88 -4.25 -9.58
N ASN A 18 2.01 -3.54 -9.53
CA ASN A 18 3.10 -3.82 -8.61
C ASN A 18 2.66 -3.63 -7.16
N LEU A 19 1.85 -2.61 -6.87
CA LEU A 19 1.28 -2.40 -5.55
C LEU A 19 0.37 -3.57 -5.14
N LEU A 20 -0.53 -4.03 -6.02
CA LEU A 20 -1.40 -5.16 -5.68
C LEU A 20 -0.63 -6.46 -5.46
N CYS A 21 0.40 -6.71 -6.27
CA CYS A 21 1.24 -7.90 -6.14
C CYS A 21 2.01 -7.91 -4.83
N ASN A 22 2.48 -6.73 -4.38
CA ASN A 22 3.37 -6.60 -3.23
C ASN A 22 2.71 -6.01 -1.98
N ALA A 23 1.39 -5.78 -1.98
CA ALA A 23 0.68 -5.06 -0.92
C ALA A 23 0.94 -5.63 0.49
N ILE A 24 0.94 -6.96 0.62
CA ILE A 24 1.19 -7.64 1.91
C ILE A 24 2.60 -7.34 2.39
N GLU A 25 3.60 -7.56 1.52
CA GLU A 25 5.01 -7.38 1.87
C GLU A 25 5.36 -5.90 2.14
N ILE A 26 4.82 -4.98 1.33
CA ILE A 26 4.93 -3.54 1.57
C ILE A 26 4.34 -3.19 2.94
N ASN A 27 3.14 -3.68 3.26
CA ASN A 27 2.52 -3.41 4.55
C ASN A 27 3.33 -3.96 5.74
N GLU A 28 3.96 -5.13 5.60
CA GLU A 28 4.83 -5.70 6.65
C GLU A 28 6.14 -4.93 6.83
N LEU A 29 6.69 -4.38 5.75
CA LEU A 29 7.91 -3.57 5.79
C LEU A 29 7.67 -2.17 6.36
N LEU A 30 6.49 -1.60 6.12
CA LEU A 30 6.07 -0.32 6.69
C LEU A 30 5.80 -0.46 8.19
N LYS A 31 6.67 0.12 9.01
CA LYS A 31 6.49 0.24 10.47
C LYS A 31 5.77 1.55 10.80
N ASP A 32 5.08 1.58 11.92
CA ASP A 32 4.31 2.76 12.37
C ASP A 32 5.20 3.98 12.66
N ASP A 33 6.51 3.80 12.88
CA ASP A 33 7.50 4.82 13.22
C ASP A 33 8.62 4.95 12.17
N MET A 34 8.41 4.43 10.95
CA MET A 34 9.41 4.52 9.89
C MET A 34 9.58 5.98 9.45
N GLU A 35 10.73 6.40 8.95
CA GLU A 35 10.79 7.66 8.18
C GLU A 35 10.72 7.29 6.70
N LEU A 36 9.74 7.86 6.00
CA LEU A 36 9.57 7.71 4.56
C LEU A 36 9.76 9.07 3.92
N ASP A 37 10.28 9.09 2.68
CA ASP A 37 10.30 10.34 1.94
C ASP A 37 8.87 10.76 1.55
N ASP A 38 8.64 12.07 1.46
CA ASP A 38 7.31 12.63 1.20
C ASP A 38 6.70 12.11 -0.12
N ILE A 39 7.53 11.91 -1.14
CA ILE A 39 7.09 11.46 -2.47
C ILE A 39 6.61 10.00 -2.39
N LEU A 40 7.37 9.13 -1.71
CA LEU A 40 6.97 7.75 -1.50
C LEU A 40 5.71 7.64 -0.64
N THR A 41 5.61 8.46 0.41
CA THR A 41 4.44 8.52 1.29
C THR A 41 3.18 8.90 0.50
N GLU A 42 3.25 9.96 -0.31
CA GLU A 42 2.16 10.39 -1.18
C GLU A 42 1.81 9.34 -2.22
N ASN A 43 2.80 8.76 -2.91
CA ASN A 43 2.59 7.72 -3.91
C ASN A 43 1.90 6.48 -3.32
N LEU A 44 2.37 6.00 -2.16
CA LEU A 44 1.76 4.86 -1.48
C LEU A 44 0.32 5.16 -1.07
N PHE A 45 0.05 6.37 -0.57
CA PHE A 45 -1.29 6.77 -0.18
C PHE A 45 -2.24 6.83 -1.39
N VAL A 46 -1.88 7.60 -2.43
CA VAL A 46 -2.71 7.81 -3.62
C VAL A 46 -2.97 6.50 -4.35
N LEU A 47 -1.91 5.74 -4.68
CA LEU A 47 -2.06 4.49 -5.42
C LEU A 47 -2.83 3.43 -4.64
N SER A 48 -2.63 3.34 -3.31
CA SER A 48 -3.40 2.40 -2.49
C SER A 48 -4.87 2.76 -2.44
N PHE A 49 -5.18 4.06 -2.32
CA PHE A 49 -6.56 4.55 -2.29
C PHE A 49 -7.27 4.29 -3.63
N GLU A 50 -6.63 4.66 -4.75
CA GLU A 50 -7.15 4.42 -6.10
C GLU A 50 -7.35 2.93 -6.37
N LEU A 51 -6.35 2.10 -6.08
CA LEU A 51 -6.43 0.66 -6.28
C LEU A 51 -7.56 0.03 -5.45
N LEU A 52 -7.74 0.48 -4.20
CA LEU A 52 -8.83 0.02 -3.35
C LEU A 52 -10.21 0.37 -3.94
N ASP A 53 -10.36 1.56 -4.52
CA ASP A 53 -11.60 1.98 -5.20
C ASP A 53 -11.85 1.17 -6.49
N MET A 54 -10.80 0.92 -7.28
CA MET A 54 -10.87 0.06 -8.46
C MET A 54 -11.26 -1.38 -8.11
N ILE A 55 -10.70 -1.93 -7.03
CA ILE A 55 -11.05 -3.26 -6.51
C ILE A 55 -12.51 -3.28 -6.09
N LYS A 56 -12.98 -2.32 -5.29
CA LYS A 56 -14.38 -2.24 -4.85
C LYS A 56 -15.35 -2.14 -6.03
N SER A 57 -14.96 -1.42 -7.08
CA SER A 57 -15.77 -1.26 -8.30
C SER A 57 -15.84 -2.52 -9.15
N ASN A 58 -14.78 -3.34 -9.19
CA ASN A 58 -14.77 -4.61 -9.93
C ASN A 58 -13.85 -5.67 -9.29
N PRO A 59 -14.28 -6.33 -8.20
CA PRO A 59 -13.43 -7.26 -7.45
C PRO A 59 -12.96 -8.46 -8.29
N SER A 60 -13.83 -8.93 -9.19
CA SER A 60 -13.56 -10.08 -10.05
C SER A 60 -12.37 -9.89 -10.99
N LYS A 61 -12.13 -8.66 -11.47
CA LYS A 61 -10.95 -8.32 -12.28
C LYS A 61 -9.64 -8.61 -11.54
N TYR A 62 -9.67 -8.47 -10.23
CA TYR A 62 -8.52 -8.62 -9.34
C TYR A 62 -8.50 -9.99 -8.63
N GLN A 63 -9.37 -10.92 -9.03
CA GLN A 63 -9.51 -12.25 -8.44
C GLN A 63 -9.90 -12.22 -6.95
N ILE A 64 -10.59 -11.16 -6.52
CA ILE A 64 -11.06 -10.97 -5.15
C ILE A 64 -12.51 -11.42 -5.06
N SER A 65 -12.77 -12.49 -4.32
CA SER A 65 -14.12 -13.06 -4.14
C SER A 65 -14.84 -12.49 -2.91
N ASN A 66 -14.11 -12.16 -1.84
CA ASN A 66 -14.63 -11.48 -0.66
C ASN A 66 -13.69 -10.36 -0.23
N ILE A 67 -14.13 -9.11 -0.40
CA ILE A 67 -13.34 -7.90 -0.05
C ILE A 67 -13.02 -7.86 1.44
N GLU A 68 -13.95 -8.25 2.30
CA GLU A 68 -13.79 -8.15 3.76
C GLU A 68 -12.73 -9.11 4.31
N ASP A 69 -12.52 -10.24 3.62
CA ASP A 69 -11.60 -11.29 4.04
C ASP A 69 -10.25 -11.24 3.33
N ASP A 70 -10.17 -10.58 2.16
CA ASP A 70 -8.98 -10.57 1.32
C ASP A 70 -7.78 -9.87 1.99
N GLU A 71 -6.66 -10.58 2.07
CA GLU A 71 -5.45 -10.10 2.74
C GLU A 71 -4.81 -8.92 2.01
N LYS A 72 -4.90 -8.86 0.68
CA LYS A 72 -4.35 -7.72 -0.09
C LYS A 72 -5.19 -6.48 0.15
N VAL A 73 -6.52 -6.60 0.21
CA VAL A 73 -7.41 -5.49 0.55
C VAL A 73 -7.14 -4.97 1.96
N LYS A 74 -6.95 -5.88 2.94
CA LYS A 74 -6.58 -5.52 4.31
C LYS A 74 -5.22 -4.82 4.35
N ALA A 75 -4.24 -5.32 3.60
CA ALA A 75 -2.91 -4.71 3.49
C ALA A 75 -2.98 -3.31 2.89
N LEU A 76 -3.70 -3.10 1.79
CA LEU A 76 -3.91 -1.78 1.19
C LEU A 76 -4.57 -0.80 2.17
N SER A 77 -5.60 -1.25 2.89
CA SER A 77 -6.27 -0.43 3.90
C SER A 77 -5.33 -0.03 5.05
N SER A 78 -4.44 -0.94 5.44
CA SER A 78 -3.40 -0.71 6.45
C SER A 78 -2.33 0.28 5.96
N ILE A 79 -1.89 0.16 4.69
CA ILE A 79 -0.96 1.11 4.07
C ILE A 79 -1.56 2.52 4.08
N ILE A 80 -2.80 2.68 3.61
CA ILE A 80 -3.51 3.97 3.61
C ILE A 80 -3.50 4.58 5.01
N ARG A 81 -3.94 3.81 6.02
CA ARG A 81 -3.99 4.27 7.41
C ARG A 81 -2.62 4.68 7.94
N LYS A 82 -1.55 3.94 7.62
CA LYS A 82 -0.19 4.30 8.02
C LYS A 82 0.21 5.63 7.39
N MET A 83 -0.02 5.82 6.09
CA MET A 83 0.30 7.09 5.42
C MET A 83 -0.52 8.27 5.96
N GLU A 84 -1.79 8.06 6.33
CA GLU A 84 -2.61 9.10 6.99
C GLU A 84 -1.97 9.62 8.28
N LEU A 85 -1.35 8.74 9.07
CA LEU A 85 -0.66 9.13 10.30
C LEU A 85 0.55 10.03 10.03
N TYR A 86 1.30 9.77 8.95
CA TYR A 86 2.40 10.66 8.54
C TYR A 86 1.94 12.08 8.24
N PHE A 87 0.77 12.23 7.62
CA PHE A 87 0.23 13.56 7.30
C PHE A 87 -0.31 14.30 8.52
N ILE A 88 -0.66 13.60 9.60
CA ILE A 88 -1.17 14.20 10.85
C ILE A 88 -0.02 14.66 11.76
N GLU A 89 1.19 14.08 11.64
CA GLU A 89 2.35 14.44 12.46
C GLU A 89 3.08 15.74 12.03
N PHE A 90 2.55 16.46 11.03
CA PHE A 90 3.02 17.79 10.58
C PHE A 90 2.03 18.92 10.90
#